data_AF-A0A8J5CFL4-F1
#
_entry.id   AF-A0A8J5CFL4-F1
#
_cell.length_a   1.000
_cell.length_b   1.000
_cell.length_c   1.000
_cell.angle_alpha   90.00
_cell.angle_beta   90.00
_cell.angle_gamma   90.00
#
_symmetry.space_group_name_H-M   'P 1'
#
loop_
_entity.id
_entity.type
_entity.pdbx_description
1 polymer ?
#
loop_
_entity_poly.entity_id
_entity_poly.type
_entity_poly.pdbx_seq_one_letter_code
_entity_poly.pdbx_strand_id
1 'polypeptide(L)'
;MGTMGAFATASGQDLGSLSLSRSTIRRHRIRNREAIAKSETINIPQGIPVLVHWDGKLLPDLSGKDQVDRIAILVTAGGREHLLGVPKIPHSTGTAQGEAVLKAISEAQL
;
A
#
# COMPACT_ATOMS: atom_id res chain seq x y z
N MET A 1 -29.22 4.75 5.37
CA MET A 1 -28.64 4.98 4.02
C MET A 1 -27.16 5.29 4.21
N GLY A 2 -26.28 4.33 3.97
CA GLY A 2 -24.87 4.37 4.39
C GLY A 2 -24.00 5.35 3.60
N THR A 3 -22.81 5.64 4.13
CA THR A 3 -21.77 6.57 3.64
C THR A 3 -21.54 6.58 2.12
N MET A 4 -21.76 5.45 1.42
CA MET A 4 -21.64 5.34 -0.03
C MET A 4 -22.66 6.17 -0.83
N GLY A 5 -23.91 6.26 -0.35
CA GLY A 5 -24.94 7.07 -1.03
C GLY A 5 -24.61 8.57 -0.96
N ALA A 6 -24.17 9.02 0.22
CA ALA A 6 -23.72 10.40 0.42
C ALA A 6 -22.52 10.76 -0.47
N PHE A 7 -21.53 9.85 -0.61
CA PHE A 7 -20.38 10.07 -1.48
C PHE A 7 -20.76 10.16 -2.96
N ALA A 8 -21.64 9.27 -3.42
CA ALA A 8 -22.12 9.27 -4.81
C ALA A 8 -22.86 10.58 -5.13
N THR A 9 -23.78 11.01 -4.27
CA THR A 9 -24.49 12.29 -4.45
C THR A 9 -23.54 13.49 -4.41
N ALA A 10 -22.57 13.50 -3.49
CA ALA A 10 -21.54 14.55 -3.42
C ALA A 10 -20.63 14.58 -4.66
N SER A 11 -20.45 13.44 -5.32
CA SER A 11 -19.70 13.32 -6.59
C SER A 11 -20.57 13.59 -7.82
N GLY A 12 -21.80 14.09 -7.64
CA GLY A 12 -22.74 14.40 -8.72
C GLY A 12 -23.35 13.17 -9.40
N GLN A 13 -23.24 11.98 -8.81
CA GLN A 13 -23.85 10.75 -9.34
C GLN A 13 -25.32 10.67 -8.89
N ASP A 14 -26.20 10.34 -9.83
CA ASP A 14 -27.59 10.03 -9.55
C ASP A 14 -27.71 8.63 -8.93
N LEU A 15 -28.33 8.57 -7.74
CA LEU A 15 -28.52 7.31 -7.01
C LEU A 15 -29.52 6.37 -7.69
N GLY A 16 -30.45 6.91 -8.49
CA GLY A 16 -31.46 6.11 -9.20
C GLY A 16 -30.88 5.29 -10.35
N SER A 17 -29.82 5.79 -10.99
CA SER A 17 -29.09 5.13 -12.06
C SER A 17 -27.83 4.39 -11.60
N LEU A 18 -27.41 4.57 -10.34
CA LEU A 18 -26.19 3.98 -9.80
C LEU A 18 -26.38 2.51 -9.39
N SER A 19 -26.03 1.58 -10.28
CA SER A 19 -25.93 0.15 -9.97
C SER A 19 -24.52 -0.21 -9.45
N LEU A 20 -24.38 -0.33 -8.13
CA LEU A 20 -23.12 -0.74 -7.48
C LEU A 20 -23.25 -2.13 -6.84
N SER A 21 -22.70 -3.14 -7.51
CA SER A 21 -22.54 -4.47 -6.90
C SER A 21 -21.21 -4.58 -6.14
N ARG A 22 -21.21 -5.35 -5.05
CA ARG A 22 -19.98 -5.71 -4.30
C ARG A 22 -18.90 -6.28 -5.23
N SER A 23 -19.31 -7.09 -6.21
CA SER A 23 -18.41 -7.69 -7.20
C SER A 23 -17.78 -6.67 -8.16
N THR A 24 -18.53 -5.64 -8.59
CA THR A 24 -17.99 -4.55 -9.40
C THR A 24 -16.95 -3.74 -8.62
N ILE A 25 -17.25 -3.39 -7.37
CA ILE A 25 -16.30 -2.69 -6.48
C ILE A 25 -15.03 -3.52 -6.29
N ARG A 26 -15.16 -4.82 -6.01
CA ARG A 26 -14.02 -5.73 -5.84
C ARG A 26 -13.13 -5.75 -7.09
N ARG A 27 -13.71 -5.91 -8.28
CA ARG A 27 -12.96 -5.92 -9.55
C ARG A 27 -12.29 -4.59 -9.84
N HIS A 28 -12.93 -3.47 -9.54
CA HIS A 28 -12.32 -2.15 -9.68
C HIS A 28 -11.13 -1.98 -8.74
N ARG A 29 -11.25 -2.39 -7.47
CA ARG A 29 -10.13 -2.35 -6.51
C ARG A 29 -8.94 -3.20 -6.95
N ILE A 30 -9.19 -4.40 -7.48
CA ILE A 30 -8.14 -5.28 -8.01
C ILE A 30 -7.41 -4.61 -9.17
N ARG A 31 -8.15 -4.16 -10.19
CA ARG A 31 -7.55 -3.47 -11.35
C ARG A 31 -6.77 -2.22 -10.97
N ASN A 32 -7.28 -1.44 -10.03
CA ASN A 32 -6.60 -0.22 -9.57
C ASN A 32 -5.27 -0.56 -8.87
N ARG A 33 -5.24 -1.58 -8.01
CA ARG A 33 -4.01 -2.04 -7.35
C ARG A 33 -3.00 -2.58 -8.36
N GLU A 34 -3.45 -3.34 -9.36
CA GLU A 34 -2.58 -3.81 -10.45
C GLU A 34 -2.01 -2.65 -11.27
N ALA A 35 -2.80 -1.61 -11.54
CA ALA A 35 -2.34 -0.42 -12.24
C ALA A 35 -1.29 0.34 -11.43
N ILE A 36 -1.53 0.55 -10.13
CA ILE A 36 -0.55 1.17 -9.21
C ILE A 36 0.76 0.39 -9.22
N ALA A 37 0.71 -0.92 -8.98
CA ALA A 37 1.90 -1.77 -8.93
C ALA A 37 2.68 -1.79 -10.26
N LYS A 38 2.00 -1.70 -11.41
CA LYS A 38 2.67 -1.60 -12.72
C LYS A 38 3.31 -0.23 -12.96
N SER A 39 2.74 0.83 -12.39
CA SER A 39 3.24 2.20 -12.53
C SER A 39 4.38 2.53 -11.56
N GLU A 40 4.59 1.70 -10.54
CA GLU A 40 5.68 1.85 -9.57
C GLU A 40 7.03 1.50 -10.22
N THR A 41 7.65 2.50 -10.86
CA THR A 41 9.11 2.51 -11.07
C THR A 41 9.71 3.43 -10.03
N ILE A 42 10.53 2.88 -9.14
CA ILE A 42 11.19 3.65 -8.08
C ILE A 42 12.42 4.29 -8.72
N ASN A 43 12.32 5.59 -9.03
CA ASN A 43 13.44 6.40 -9.48
C ASN A 43 13.47 7.65 -8.63
N ILE A 44 14.27 7.60 -7.58
CA ILE A 44 14.44 8.70 -6.62
C ILE A 44 15.77 9.38 -6.95
N PRO A 45 15.76 10.65 -7.38
CA PRO A 45 16.99 11.38 -7.68
C PRO A 45 17.89 11.48 -6.45
N GLN A 46 19.20 11.34 -6.66
CA GLN A 46 20.19 11.56 -5.61
C GLN A 46 20.17 13.01 -5.11
N GLY A 47 20.48 13.20 -3.83
CA GLY A 47 20.60 14.51 -3.21
C GLY A 47 19.27 15.17 -2.81
N ILE A 48 18.14 14.47 -2.92
CA ILE A 48 16.85 14.92 -2.39
C ILE A 48 16.62 14.26 -1.02
N PRO A 49 16.11 15.00 -0.01
CA PRO A 49 15.71 14.40 1.26
C PRO A 49 14.65 13.31 1.04
N VAL A 50 14.86 12.16 1.69
CA VAL A 50 13.94 11.03 1.67
C VAL A 50 13.33 10.88 3.06
N LEU A 51 12.00 10.82 3.12
CA LEU A 51 11.27 10.44 4.33
C LEU A 51 10.93 8.94 4.24
N VAL A 52 11.43 8.16 5.20
CA VAL A 52 11.07 6.75 5.34
C VAL A 52 9.95 6.63 6.35
N HIS A 53 8.86 5.96 5.97
CA HIS A 53 7.76 5.59 6.85
C HIS A 53 7.55 4.09 6.78
N TRP A 54 7.31 3.45 7.93
CA TRP A 54 6.92 2.06 7.97
C TRP A 54 5.84 1.80 9.00
N ASP A 55 5.00 0.81 8.69
CA ASP A 55 3.96 0.33 9.60
C ASP A 55 3.85 -1.20 9.54
N GLY A 56 3.64 -1.81 10.70
CA GLY A 56 3.58 -3.26 10.88
C GLY A 56 2.15 -3.77 10.94
N LYS A 57 1.89 -4.93 10.32
CA LYS A 57 0.58 -5.59 10.36
C LYS A 57 0.69 -7.10 10.29
N LEU A 58 -0.12 -7.78 11.09
CA LEU A 58 -0.38 -9.22 10.95
C LEU A 58 -1.24 -9.45 9.70
N LEU A 59 -0.70 -10.20 8.75
CA LEU A 59 -1.35 -10.54 7.49
C LEU A 59 -1.27 -12.05 7.22
N PRO A 60 -2.24 -12.65 6.51
CA PRO A 60 -2.11 -14.02 6.04
C PRO A 60 -0.86 -14.19 5.18
N ASP A 61 -0.15 -15.30 5.36
CA ASP A 61 0.96 -15.62 4.48
C ASP A 61 0.46 -15.90 3.06
N LEU A 62 1.32 -15.64 2.06
CA LEU A 62 0.96 -15.85 0.65
C LEU A 62 0.68 -17.32 0.35
N SER A 63 1.28 -18.23 1.11
CA SER A 63 1.11 -19.68 1.00
C SER A 63 -0.10 -20.22 1.77
N GLY A 64 -0.80 -19.44 2.62
CA GLY A 64 -2.01 -19.93 3.27
C GLY A 64 -2.30 -19.40 4.66
N LYS A 65 -2.70 -20.33 5.56
CA LYS A 65 -3.52 -20.08 6.76
C LYS A 65 -2.81 -19.31 7.89
N ASP A 66 -1.48 -19.27 7.87
CA ASP A 66 -0.71 -18.69 8.97
C ASP A 66 -0.74 -17.16 8.91
N GLN A 67 -0.88 -16.52 10.06
CA GLN A 67 -0.68 -15.08 10.19
C GLN A 67 0.80 -14.81 10.37
N VAL A 68 1.32 -13.86 9.60
CA VAL A 68 2.73 -13.46 9.62
C VAL A 68 2.82 -11.96 9.82
N ASP A 69 3.81 -11.52 10.58
CA ASP A 69 4.13 -10.11 10.69
C ASP A 69 4.73 -9.63 9.36
N ARG A 70 4.12 -8.58 8.80
CA ARG A 70 4.62 -7.88 7.62
C ARG A 70 4.74 -6.40 7.93
N ILE A 71 5.77 -5.78 7.38
CA ILE A 71 6.02 -4.35 7.51
C ILE A 71 5.92 -3.71 6.13
N ALA A 72 5.02 -2.75 5.96
CA ALA A 72 4.99 -1.94 4.74
C ALA A 72 6.02 -0.83 4.88
N ILE A 73 6.96 -0.74 3.94
CA ILE A 73 8.04 0.25 3.97
C ILE A 73 7.83 1.21 2.80
N LEU A 74 7.54 2.46 3.11
CA LEU A 74 7.29 3.53 2.16
C LEU A 74 8.39 4.57 2.23
N VAL A 75 8.73 5.14 1.08
CA VAL A 75 9.61 6.29 0.97
C VAL A 75 8.92 7.42 0.24
N THR A 76 9.00 8.61 0.81
CA THR A 76 8.53 9.84 0.16
C THR A 76 9.71 10.69 -0.23
N ALA A 77 9.82 11.01 -1.52
CA ALA A 77 10.85 11.87 -2.07
C ALA A 77 10.25 12.73 -3.21
N GLY A 78 10.61 14.01 -3.26
CA GLY A 78 10.12 14.91 -4.33
C GLY A 78 8.59 15.03 -4.41
N GLY A 79 7.88 14.86 -3.29
CA GLY A 79 6.41 14.90 -3.23
C GLY A 79 5.71 13.65 -3.76
N ARG A 80 6.45 12.56 -3.98
CA ARG A 80 5.90 11.24 -4.37
C ARG A 80 6.25 10.20 -3.34
N GLU A 81 5.27 9.35 -3.04
CA GLU A 81 5.43 8.19 -2.18
C GLU A 81 5.63 6.94 -3.05
N HIS A 82 6.54 6.08 -2.61
CA HIS A 82 6.88 4.81 -3.25
C HIS A 82 6.90 3.70 -2.21
N LEU A 83 6.28 2.56 -2.52
CA LEU A 83 6.39 1.36 -1.71
C LEU A 83 7.70 0.63 -2.05
N LEU A 84 8.64 0.57 -1.10
CA LEU A 84 9.86 -0.21 -1.28
C LEU A 84 9.61 -1.71 -1.17
N GLY A 85 8.67 -2.11 -0.30
CA GLY A 85 8.34 -3.50 -0.13
C GLY A 85 7.44 -3.77 1.07
N VAL A 86 7.02 -5.03 1.16
CA VAL A 86 6.23 -5.57 2.27
C VAL A 86 6.85 -6.86 2.81
N PRO A 87 8.09 -6.83 3.33
CA PRO A 87 8.77 -8.04 3.77
C PRO A 87 8.06 -8.71 4.95
N LYS A 88 8.11 -10.03 4.94
CA LYS A 88 7.76 -10.86 6.11
C LYS A 88 8.89 -10.74 7.13
N ILE A 89 8.55 -10.43 8.36
CA ILE A 89 9.50 -10.38 9.48
C ILE A 89 9.16 -11.50 10.48
N PRO A 90 10.14 -12.02 11.23
CA PRO A 90 9.89 -13.11 12.17
C PRO A 90 8.96 -12.68 13.31
N HIS A 91 9.17 -11.47 13.84
CA HIS A 91 8.39 -10.86 14.91
C HIS A 91 8.33 -9.34 14.73
N SER A 92 7.26 -8.69 15.15
CA SER A 92 7.10 -7.22 15.10
C SER A 92 7.90 -6.43 16.16
N THR A 93 9.10 -6.89 16.52
CA THR A 93 9.98 -6.15 17.44
C THR A 93 10.63 -4.97 16.71
N GLY A 94 10.98 -3.91 17.46
CA GLY A 94 11.65 -2.73 16.88
C GLY A 94 12.95 -3.08 16.13
N THR A 95 13.73 -4.03 16.64
CA THR A 95 14.96 -4.50 15.98
C THR A 95 14.67 -5.17 14.64
N ALA A 96 13.73 -6.12 14.60
CA ALA A 96 13.39 -6.81 13.35
C ALA A 96 12.78 -5.88 12.30
N GLN A 97 11.98 -4.90 12.73
CA GLN A 97 11.47 -3.84 11.85
C GLN A 97 12.62 -2.97 11.32
N GLY A 98 13.53 -2.52 12.19
CA GLY A 98 14.68 -1.70 11.80
C GLY A 98 15.60 -2.40 10.80
N GLU A 99 15.90 -3.69 11.02
CA GLU A 99 16.69 -4.51 10.09
C GLU A 99 16.00 -4.64 8.72
N ALA A 100 14.69 -4.87 8.70
CA ALA A 100 13.92 -4.95 7.46
C ALA A 100 13.92 -3.63 6.69
N VAL A 101 13.78 -2.50 7.40
CA VAL A 101 13.81 -1.15 6.83
C VAL A 101 15.18 -0.83 6.26
N LEU A 102 16.26 -1.03 7.03
CA LEU A 102 17.64 -0.80 6.57
C LEU A 102 17.99 -1.63 5.34
N LYS A 103 17.56 -2.91 5.33
CA LYS A 103 17.74 -3.78 4.17
C LYS A 103 17.03 -3.24 2.93
N ALA A 104 15.75 -2.85 3.06
CA ALA A 104 14.96 -2.33 1.95
C ALA A 104 15.54 -1.03 1.37
N ILE A 105 16.02 -0.12 2.22
CA ILE A 105 16.68 1.13 1.80
C ILE A 105 17.97 0.84 1.03
N SER A 106 18.81 -0.08 1.54
CA SER A 106 20.05 -0.48 0.88
C SER A 106 19.81 -1.12 -0.49
N GLU A 107 18.82 -2.00 -0.61
CA GLU A 107 18.42 -2.62 -1.89
C GLU A 107 17.87 -1.58 -2.89
N ALA A 108 17.19 -0.55 -2.39
CA ALA A 108 16.69 0.57 -3.19
C ALA A 108 17.77 1.61 -3.55
N GLN A 109 19.01 1.44 -3.07
CA GLN A 109 20.14 2.37 -3.28
C GLN A 109 19.86 3.80 -2.79
N LEU A 110 19.13 3.92 -1.67
CA LEU A 110 18.77 5.18 -1.02
C LEU A 110 19.68 5.53 0.16
#